data_AF-A0A7X9G6Z2-F1
#
_entry.id   AF-A0A7X9G6Z2-F1
#
_cell.length_a   1.000
_cell.length_b   1.000
_cell.length_c   1.000
_cell.angle_alpha   90.00
_cell.angle_beta   90.00
_cell.angle_gamma   90.00
#
_symmetry.space_group_name_H-M   'P 1'
#
loop_
_entity.id
_entity.type
_entity.pdbx_description
1 polymer ?
#
loop_
_entity_poly.entity_id
_entity_poly.type
_entity_poly.pdbx_seq_one_letter_code
_entity_poly.pdbx_strand_id
1 'polypeptide(L)'
;MRLFYVIVLNAFVVWHLSVADMAMESSANFHLDVNGIDLPIFFQDQSLGEEEKKMILHDYRQILTSLEPQNAYHSVIQACGQGDNIIRATKQLICSADYMKRPDAFHDQFGIVCTSKKGQEHILISKKLSDGYKVAFQLKRTYQDAYGSLSDFIQRMNHLKAEKLPPVQDIIYLYGEAQKFADEVANKSPYDFIDDYSRHRYASGSLLELNEKDGRLMSIMYVMDKNNGKRIGEMPIIYDAGRWKIYIALSGE
;
A
#
# COMPACT_ATOMS: atom_id res chain seq x y z
N MET A 1 32.87 40.62 9.09
CA MET A 1 31.48 40.33 8.75
C MET A 1 31.31 40.43 7.23
N ARG A 2 31.37 39.30 6.52
CA ARG A 2 31.07 39.19 5.08
C ARG A 2 30.40 37.84 4.87
N LEU A 3 29.12 37.86 4.52
CA LEU A 3 28.35 36.70 4.09
C LEU A 3 28.92 36.20 2.75
N PHE A 4 29.22 34.91 2.67
CA PHE A 4 29.38 34.20 1.40
C PHE A 4 28.10 33.42 1.12
N TYR A 5 27.40 33.82 0.06
CA TYR A 5 26.36 33.01 -0.57
C TYR A 5 27.05 31.95 -1.43
N VAL A 6 26.84 30.68 -1.10
CA VAL A 6 27.18 29.55 -1.98
C VAL A 6 25.88 29.10 -2.65
N ILE A 7 25.73 29.45 -3.93
CA ILE A 7 24.69 28.91 -4.80
C ILE A 7 25.22 27.57 -5.32
N VAL A 8 24.65 26.47 -4.85
CA VAL A 8 24.89 25.14 -5.43
C VAL A 8 23.89 24.93 -6.57
N LEU A 9 24.36 25.08 -7.81
CA LEU A 9 23.69 24.55 -8.99
C LEU A 9 23.84 23.03 -8.97
N ASN A 10 22.74 22.29 -8.81
CA ASN A 10 22.69 20.86 -9.13
C ASN A 10 21.92 20.65 -10.43
N ALA A 11 22.59 19.94 -11.34
CA ALA A 11 22.20 19.73 -12.72
C ALA A 11 20.88 18.94 -12.83
N PHE A 12 19.95 19.48 -13.63
CA PHE A 12 18.73 18.79 -14.03
C PHE A 12 19.04 17.77 -15.13
N VAL A 13 18.85 16.48 -14.84
CA VAL A 13 18.77 15.44 -15.86
C VAL A 13 17.36 15.51 -16.48
N VAL A 14 17.25 16.19 -17.61
CA VAL A 14 16.01 16.23 -18.41
C VAL A 14 15.92 14.93 -19.21
N TRP A 15 15.04 14.02 -18.80
CA TRP A 15 14.71 12.84 -19.60
C TRP A 15 13.89 13.25 -20.83
N HIS A 16 14.44 13.02 -22.02
CA HIS A 16 13.72 13.09 -23.29
C HIS A 16 12.76 11.90 -23.39
N LEU A 17 11.46 12.16 -23.51
CA LEU A 17 10.43 11.19 -23.87
C LEU A 17 9.75 11.66 -25.17
N SER A 18 9.39 10.74 -26.07
CA SER A 18 8.83 11.07 -27.39
C SER A 18 7.31 11.29 -27.35
N VAL A 19 6.85 12.19 -28.21
CA VAL A 19 5.49 12.73 -28.31
C VAL A 19 4.52 11.73 -28.96
N ALA A 20 3.36 11.52 -28.33
CA ALA A 20 2.14 11.07 -28.99
C ALA A 20 0.95 11.87 -28.41
N ASP A 21 0.21 12.55 -29.28
CA ASP A 21 -0.97 13.34 -28.94
C ASP A 21 -2.06 12.44 -28.33
N MET A 22 -2.39 12.66 -27.04
CA MET A 22 -3.49 11.98 -26.37
C MET A 22 -4.47 13.01 -25.79
N ALA A 23 -5.72 12.90 -26.22
CA ALA A 23 -6.84 13.65 -25.65
C ALA A 23 -7.01 13.27 -24.16
N MET A 24 -6.96 14.27 -23.29
CA MET A 24 -7.26 14.12 -21.87
C MET A 24 -8.77 13.91 -21.68
N GLU A 25 -9.23 12.67 -21.69
CA GLU A 25 -10.48 12.33 -21.01
C GLU A 25 -10.15 12.07 -19.55
N SER A 26 -10.39 13.07 -18.70
CA SER A 26 -10.59 12.79 -17.28
C SER A 26 -11.73 11.79 -17.21
N SER A 27 -11.47 10.57 -16.72
CA SER A 27 -12.55 9.64 -16.45
C SER A 27 -13.46 10.27 -15.40
N ALA A 28 -14.61 10.79 -15.81
CA ALA A 28 -15.59 11.45 -14.93
C ALA A 28 -16.13 10.55 -13.80
N ASN A 29 -15.64 9.31 -13.70
CA ASN A 29 -16.14 8.26 -12.84
C ASN A 29 -15.23 7.93 -11.64
N PHE A 30 -14.02 8.53 -11.54
CA PHE A 30 -13.08 8.21 -10.47
C PHE A 30 -12.69 9.44 -9.64
N HIS A 31 -13.00 9.32 -8.35
CA HIS A 31 -13.01 10.40 -7.37
C HIS A 31 -12.43 9.88 -6.05
N LEU A 32 -11.75 10.74 -5.31
CA LEU A 32 -11.09 10.41 -4.06
C LEU A 32 -11.26 11.55 -3.06
N ASP A 33 -11.92 11.24 -1.95
CA ASP A 33 -11.97 12.14 -0.81
C ASP A 33 -10.62 12.14 -0.09
N VAL A 34 -10.01 13.32 0.00
CA VAL A 34 -8.81 13.58 0.79
C VAL A 34 -9.11 14.76 1.70
N ASN A 35 -9.21 14.52 3.01
CA ASN A 35 -9.51 15.54 4.02
C ASN A 35 -10.81 16.33 3.74
N GLY A 36 -11.88 15.68 3.25
CA GLY A 36 -13.16 16.31 2.93
C GLY A 36 -13.19 17.03 1.59
N ILE A 37 -12.16 16.88 0.77
CA ILE A 37 -12.09 17.41 -0.59
C ILE A 37 -12.15 16.23 -1.55
N ASP A 38 -13.25 16.16 -2.31
CA ASP A 38 -13.40 15.18 -3.37
C ASP A 38 -12.64 15.62 -4.63
N LEU A 39 -11.54 14.95 -4.93
CA LEU A 39 -10.69 15.25 -6.08
C LEU A 39 -10.86 14.20 -7.17
N PRO A 40 -11.03 14.61 -8.44
CA PRO A 40 -10.99 13.69 -9.57
C PRO A 40 -9.61 13.04 -9.70
N ILE A 41 -9.58 11.80 -10.18
CA ILE A 41 -8.35 11.03 -10.39
C ILE A 41 -7.91 11.11 -11.85
N PHE A 42 -6.61 11.29 -12.06
CA PHE A 42 -5.96 11.13 -13.36
C PHE A 42 -4.92 10.01 -13.30
N PHE A 43 -5.14 8.96 -14.09
CA PHE A 43 -4.16 7.91 -14.32
C PHE A 43 -3.24 8.29 -15.47
N GLN A 44 -1.92 8.31 -15.26
CA GLN A 44 -0.99 8.50 -16.38
C GLN A 44 -1.00 7.32 -17.34
N ASP A 45 -1.26 6.11 -16.83
CA ASP A 45 -1.38 4.92 -17.65
C ASP A 45 -2.84 4.68 -18.06
N GLN A 46 -3.12 4.99 -19.33
CA GLN A 46 -4.47 4.81 -19.90
C GLN A 46 -4.77 3.36 -20.30
N SER A 47 -3.79 2.45 -20.27
CA SER A 47 -3.98 1.05 -20.65
C SER A 47 -4.64 0.20 -19.55
N LEU A 48 -4.79 0.74 -18.33
CA LEU A 48 -5.44 0.04 -17.22
C LEU A 48 -6.94 -0.14 -17.46
N GLY A 49 -7.43 -1.36 -17.21
CA GLY A 49 -8.86 -1.66 -17.22
C GLY A 49 -9.61 -1.05 -16.04
N GLU A 50 -10.95 -1.01 -16.08
CA GLU A 50 -11.75 -0.42 -15.00
C GLU A 50 -11.57 -1.13 -13.65
N GLU A 51 -11.51 -2.45 -13.63
CA GLU A 51 -11.33 -3.22 -12.40
C GLU A 51 -9.95 -2.99 -11.77
N GLU A 52 -8.92 -2.82 -12.62
CA GLU A 52 -7.57 -2.48 -12.15
C GLU A 52 -7.56 -1.08 -11.54
N LYS A 53 -8.20 -0.09 -12.20
CA LYS A 53 -8.37 1.26 -11.66
C LYS A 53 -9.12 1.25 -10.34
N LYS A 54 -10.25 0.53 -10.22
CA LYS A 54 -11.02 0.42 -8.97
C LYS A 54 -10.19 -0.17 -7.82
N MET A 55 -9.43 -1.22 -8.08
CA MET A 55 -8.56 -1.85 -7.08
C MET A 55 -7.44 -0.91 -6.64
N ILE A 56 -6.77 -0.24 -7.59
CA ILE A 56 -5.75 0.76 -7.28
C ILE A 56 -6.34 1.84 -6.37
N LEU A 57 -7.53 2.34 -6.69
CA LEU A 57 -8.20 3.37 -5.89
C LEU A 57 -8.60 2.86 -4.51
N HIS A 58 -9.07 1.63 -4.39
CA HIS A 58 -9.37 1.03 -3.10
C HIS A 58 -8.13 1.00 -2.20
N ASP A 59 -7.03 0.46 -2.70
CA ASP A 59 -5.76 0.42 -1.96
C ASP A 59 -5.24 1.81 -1.65
N TYR A 60 -5.31 2.72 -2.63
CA TYR A 60 -4.87 4.10 -2.48
C TYR A 60 -5.69 4.84 -1.42
N ARG A 61 -7.01 4.64 -1.36
CA ARG A 61 -7.88 5.13 -0.27
C ARG A 61 -7.43 4.57 1.06
N GLN A 62 -7.28 3.26 1.16
CA GLN A 62 -6.91 2.60 2.41
C GLN A 62 -5.56 3.10 2.94
N ILE A 63 -4.60 3.33 2.04
CA ILE A 63 -3.31 3.95 2.35
C ILE A 63 -3.56 5.40 2.82
N LEU A 64 -4.27 6.24 2.07
CA LEU A 64 -4.52 7.64 2.46
C LEU A 64 -5.33 7.82 3.74
N THR A 65 -6.43 7.10 3.94
CA THR A 65 -7.26 7.18 5.16
C THR A 65 -6.51 6.75 6.40
N SER A 66 -5.59 5.78 6.26
CA SER A 66 -4.69 5.43 7.36
C SER A 66 -3.77 6.60 7.72
N LEU A 67 -3.38 7.42 6.74
CA LEU A 67 -2.40 8.51 6.82
C LEU A 67 -2.91 9.84 7.44
N GLU A 68 -4.15 9.91 7.95
CA GLU A 68 -4.69 11.09 8.64
C GLU A 68 -4.39 11.04 10.16
N PRO A 69 -3.38 11.78 10.67
CA PRO A 69 -3.58 13.22 10.91
C PRO A 69 -2.27 14.06 10.89
N GLN A 70 -2.18 15.13 10.08
CA GLN A 70 -1.28 16.29 10.40
C GLN A 70 -1.31 17.54 9.48
N ASN A 71 -2.22 17.70 8.50
CA ASN A 71 -2.23 18.90 7.63
C ASN A 71 -0.88 19.20 6.92
N ALA A 72 -0.04 18.20 6.68
CA ALA A 72 1.28 18.39 6.07
C ALA A 72 1.21 18.32 4.54
N TYR A 73 0.76 19.41 3.92
CA TYR A 73 0.91 19.61 2.47
C TYR A 73 2.18 20.39 2.21
N HIS A 74 3.02 19.93 1.28
CA HIS A 74 4.07 20.78 0.73
C HIS A 74 3.93 20.86 -0.79
N SER A 75 4.18 22.06 -1.30
CA SER A 75 4.16 22.32 -2.74
C SER A 75 5.46 21.82 -3.35
N VAL A 76 5.39 20.70 -4.06
CA VAL A 76 6.48 20.25 -4.94
C VAL A 76 6.01 20.51 -6.36
N ILE A 77 6.76 21.34 -7.09
CA ILE A 77 6.47 21.64 -8.49
C ILE A 77 7.14 20.58 -9.36
N GLN A 78 6.35 19.68 -9.93
CA GLN A 78 6.80 18.77 -10.99
C GLN A 78 5.95 19.00 -12.24
N ALA A 79 6.56 19.15 -13.41
CA ALA A 79 5.81 19.20 -14.66
C ALA A 79 5.66 17.77 -15.20
N CYS A 80 4.43 17.32 -15.42
CA CYS A 80 4.11 16.02 -15.99
C CYS A 80 3.29 16.20 -17.28
N GLY A 81 3.70 15.53 -18.36
CA GLY A 81 3.08 15.67 -19.68
C GLY A 81 3.94 16.45 -20.67
N GLN A 82 3.50 16.53 -21.92
CA GLN A 82 4.19 17.22 -23.02
C GLN A 82 3.23 18.09 -23.82
N GLY A 83 3.75 19.15 -24.44
CA GLY A 83 2.98 20.06 -25.28
C GLY A 83 1.79 20.67 -24.54
N ASP A 84 0.60 20.58 -25.14
CA ASP A 84 -0.61 21.15 -24.56
C ASP A 84 -1.16 20.38 -23.35
N ASN A 85 -0.58 19.24 -23.00
CA ASN A 85 -0.97 18.38 -21.90
C ASN A 85 -0.02 18.47 -20.69
N ILE A 86 0.81 19.52 -20.61
CA ILE A 86 1.65 19.75 -19.42
C ILE A 86 0.74 20.07 -18.24
N ILE A 87 0.60 19.11 -17.34
CA ILE A 87 0.02 19.25 -16.02
C ILE A 87 1.15 19.61 -15.07
N ARG A 88 0.99 20.68 -14.29
CA ARG A 88 1.91 20.98 -13.20
C ARG A 88 1.39 20.20 -11.98
N ALA A 89 2.13 19.19 -11.54
CA ALA A 89 2.05 18.70 -10.17
C ALA A 89 2.40 19.87 -9.26
N THR A 90 1.47 20.19 -8.37
CA THR A 90 1.48 21.45 -7.61
C THR A 90 1.75 21.17 -6.13
N LYS A 91 1.35 20.00 -5.64
CA LYS A 91 1.42 19.63 -4.21
C LYS A 91 1.67 18.13 -4.04
N GLN A 92 2.49 17.78 -3.05
CA GLN A 92 2.66 16.42 -2.56
C GLN A 92 2.06 16.34 -1.14
N LEU A 93 1.32 15.27 -0.87
CA LEU A 93 0.89 14.92 0.49
C LEU A 93 2.12 14.40 1.26
N ILE A 94 2.60 15.17 2.22
CA ILE A 94 3.65 14.71 3.14
C ILE A 94 3.00 13.94 4.28
N CYS A 95 3.62 12.82 4.64
CA CYS A 95 3.23 12.01 5.78
C CYS A 95 4.39 11.95 6.77
N SER A 96 4.08 12.18 8.04
CA SER A 96 5.03 12.26 9.16
C SER A 96 4.80 11.18 10.22
N ALA A 97 4.06 10.12 9.90
CA ALA A 97 3.82 9.03 10.84
C ALA A 97 4.85 7.91 10.65
N ASP A 98 5.81 7.81 11.57
CA ASP A 98 6.88 6.81 11.56
C ASP A 98 6.36 5.35 11.56
N TYR A 99 5.12 5.13 12.01
CA TYR A 99 4.48 3.81 12.09
C TYR A 99 3.72 3.41 10.81
N MET A 100 3.63 4.28 9.79
CA MET A 100 2.91 3.99 8.55
C MET A 100 3.85 3.79 7.38
N LYS A 101 4.08 2.52 7.06
CA LYS A 101 4.79 2.14 5.85
C LYS A 101 3.90 2.36 4.63
N ARG A 102 4.29 3.29 3.77
CA ARG A 102 3.88 3.27 2.35
C ARG A 102 4.65 2.12 1.69
N PRO A 103 4.17 1.52 0.60
CA PRO A 103 5.02 0.62 -0.19
C PRO A 103 6.34 1.34 -0.52
N ASP A 104 7.46 0.90 0.08
CA ASP A 104 8.72 1.66 0.18
C ASP A 104 9.20 2.20 -1.18
N ALA A 105 8.97 1.42 -2.23
CA ALA A 105 9.36 1.75 -3.61
C ALA A 105 8.65 2.98 -4.22
N PHE A 106 7.66 3.53 -3.52
CA PHE A 106 6.74 4.56 -4.04
C PHE A 106 6.53 5.75 -3.09
N HIS A 107 7.38 5.94 -2.07
CA HIS A 107 7.25 7.01 -1.08
C HIS A 107 6.95 8.39 -1.71
N ASP A 108 7.66 8.77 -2.78
CA ASP A 108 7.51 10.08 -3.43
C ASP A 108 6.37 10.16 -4.46
N GLN A 109 5.63 9.07 -4.67
CA GLN A 109 4.67 8.93 -5.76
C GLN A 109 3.22 8.75 -5.30
N PHE A 110 3.01 8.60 -4.00
CA PHE A 110 1.70 8.63 -3.38
C PHE A 110 1.31 10.07 -3.03
N GLY A 111 0.05 10.42 -3.30
CA GLY A 111 -0.54 11.69 -2.89
C GLY A 111 -0.10 12.89 -3.73
N ILE A 112 0.11 12.72 -5.04
CA ILE A 112 0.44 13.85 -5.92
C ILE A 112 -0.87 14.54 -6.35
N VAL A 113 -1.01 15.82 -6.01
CA VAL A 113 -2.10 16.68 -6.51
C VAL A 113 -1.55 17.56 -7.63
N CYS A 114 -2.26 17.57 -8.74
CA CYS A 114 -1.88 18.25 -9.96
C CYS A 114 -3.00 19.19 -10.41
N THR A 115 -2.64 20.33 -10.98
CA THR A 115 -3.61 21.34 -11.41
C THR A 115 -3.66 21.38 -12.93
N SER A 116 -4.85 21.18 -13.50
CA SER A 116 -5.08 21.30 -14.94
C SER A 116 -4.91 22.76 -15.41
N LYS A 117 -4.80 22.97 -16.73
CA LYS A 117 -4.75 24.32 -17.33
C LYS A 117 -5.95 25.21 -16.96
N LYS A 118 -7.09 24.60 -16.62
CA LYS A 118 -8.33 25.29 -16.20
C LYS A 118 -8.38 25.60 -14.69
N GLY A 119 -7.32 25.26 -13.94
CA GLY A 119 -7.25 25.47 -12.49
C GLY A 119 -7.88 24.36 -11.64
N GLN A 120 -8.40 23.29 -12.25
CA GLN A 120 -8.98 22.16 -11.51
C GLN A 120 -7.88 21.27 -10.93
N GLU A 121 -7.98 20.93 -9.64
CA GLU A 121 -7.07 19.99 -8.98
C GLU A 121 -7.52 18.55 -9.23
N HIS A 122 -6.54 17.66 -9.44
CA HIS A 122 -6.73 16.22 -9.63
C HIS A 122 -5.66 15.46 -8.86
N ILE A 123 -5.95 14.24 -8.44
CA ILE A 123 -4.93 13.33 -7.92
C ILE A 123 -4.31 12.53 -9.05
N LEU A 124 -2.99 12.52 -9.08
CA LEU A 124 -2.20 11.85 -10.11
C LEU A 124 -1.80 10.44 -9.63
N ILE A 125 -2.23 9.42 -10.36
CA ILE A 125 -1.67 8.07 -10.28
C ILE A 125 -0.59 7.96 -11.35
N SER A 126 0.67 7.92 -10.91
CA SER A 126 1.82 7.91 -11.82
C SER A 126 1.89 6.61 -12.64
N LYS A 127 2.57 6.67 -13.80
CA LYS A 127 2.81 5.47 -14.62
C LYS A 127 3.62 4.43 -13.85
N LYS A 128 4.64 4.84 -13.10
CA LYS A 128 5.44 3.92 -12.27
C LYS A 128 4.60 3.21 -11.22
N LEU A 129 3.68 3.93 -10.54
CA LEU A 129 2.74 3.30 -9.60
C LEU A 129 1.84 2.29 -10.32
N SER A 130 1.31 2.68 -11.49
CA SER A 130 0.50 1.81 -12.35
C SER A 130 1.25 0.54 -12.78
N ASP A 131 2.52 0.67 -13.18
CA ASP A 131 3.39 -0.45 -13.57
C ASP A 131 3.64 -1.39 -12.37
N GLY A 132 3.83 -0.84 -11.17
CA GLY A 132 3.90 -1.61 -9.93
C GLY A 132 2.65 -2.47 -9.69
N TYR A 133 1.46 -1.87 -9.87
CA TYR A 133 0.21 -2.61 -9.77
C TYR A 133 0.04 -3.66 -10.85
N LYS A 134 0.52 -3.44 -12.09
CA LYS A 134 0.51 -4.47 -13.14
C LYS A 134 1.31 -5.71 -12.73
N VAL A 135 2.49 -5.51 -12.15
CA VAL A 135 3.30 -6.61 -11.60
C VAL A 135 2.55 -7.32 -10.47
N ALA A 136 1.94 -6.55 -9.57
CA ALA A 136 1.17 -7.11 -8.46
C ALA A 136 -0.08 -7.87 -8.91
N PHE A 137 -0.78 -7.39 -9.95
CA PHE A 137 -1.89 -8.10 -10.58
C PHE A 137 -1.44 -9.40 -11.23
N GLN A 138 -0.28 -9.40 -11.88
CA GLN A 138 0.27 -10.63 -12.44
C GLN A 138 0.56 -11.65 -11.33
N LEU A 139 1.16 -11.22 -10.22
CA LEU A 139 1.41 -12.07 -9.07
C LEU A 139 0.10 -12.61 -8.46
N LYS A 140 -0.91 -11.75 -8.30
CA LYS A 140 -2.26 -12.15 -7.88
C LYS A 140 -2.87 -13.20 -8.81
N ARG A 141 -2.71 -13.07 -10.13
CA ARG A 141 -3.20 -14.06 -11.10
C ARG A 141 -2.43 -15.38 -11.01
N THR A 142 -1.11 -15.32 -10.87
CA THR A 142 -0.26 -16.51 -10.67
C THR A 142 -0.68 -17.30 -9.41
N TYR A 143 -1.01 -16.60 -8.34
CA TYR A 143 -1.41 -17.18 -7.05
C TYR A 143 -2.91 -17.00 -6.76
N GLN A 144 -3.76 -17.14 -7.78
CA GLN A 144 -5.19 -16.82 -7.69
C GLN A 144 -5.91 -17.56 -6.55
N ASP A 145 -5.64 -18.86 -6.39
CA ASP A 145 -6.29 -19.68 -5.35
C ASP A 145 -5.84 -19.26 -3.95
N ALA A 146 -4.53 -19.04 -3.78
CA ALA A 146 -3.97 -18.55 -2.52
C ALA A 146 -4.57 -17.18 -2.15
N TYR A 147 -4.51 -16.22 -3.08
CA TYR A 147 -5.06 -14.89 -2.86
C TYR A 147 -6.57 -14.90 -2.64
N GLY A 148 -7.31 -15.76 -3.34
CA GLY A 148 -8.76 -15.93 -3.19
C GLY A 148 -9.17 -16.33 -1.77
N SER A 149 -8.31 -17.04 -1.04
CA SER A 149 -8.56 -17.47 0.35
C SER A 149 -8.13 -16.43 1.41
N LEU A 150 -7.53 -15.31 1.02
CA LEU A 150 -7.01 -14.30 1.96
C LEU A 150 -8.11 -13.64 2.78
N SER A 151 -9.26 -13.34 2.17
CA SER A 151 -10.41 -12.74 2.86
C SER A 151 -10.89 -13.59 4.03
N ASP A 152 -10.93 -14.91 3.83
CA ASP A 152 -11.43 -15.86 4.82
C ASP A 152 -10.47 -15.97 6.01
N PHE A 153 -9.17 -15.90 5.76
CA PHE A 153 -8.17 -15.83 6.81
C PHE A 153 -8.31 -14.55 7.63
N ILE A 154 -8.47 -13.39 6.99
CA ILE A 154 -8.67 -12.10 7.68
C ILE A 154 -9.97 -12.10 8.48
N GLN A 155 -11.06 -12.65 7.93
CA GLN A 155 -12.32 -12.80 8.65
C GLN A 155 -12.16 -13.69 9.87
N ARG A 156 -11.40 -14.79 9.77
CA ARG A 156 -11.09 -15.66 10.90
C ARG A 156 -10.32 -14.92 11.99
N MET A 157 -9.28 -14.17 11.63
CA MET A 157 -8.50 -13.36 12.57
C MET A 157 -9.34 -12.31 13.30
N ASN A 158 -10.37 -11.77 12.65
CA ASN A 158 -11.31 -10.82 13.28
C ASN A 158 -12.37 -11.48 14.17
N HIS A 159 -12.57 -12.79 14.09
CA HIS A 159 -13.65 -13.52 14.78
C HIS A 159 -13.11 -14.79 15.48
N LEU A 160 -11.93 -14.67 16.09
CA LEU A 160 -11.31 -15.79 16.80
C LEU A 160 -12.23 -16.28 17.93
N LYS A 161 -12.45 -17.61 17.98
CA LYS A 161 -13.20 -18.30 19.03
C LYS A 161 -12.44 -19.56 19.42
N ALA A 162 -12.23 -19.79 20.71
CA ALA A 162 -11.37 -20.87 21.21
C ALA A 162 -11.78 -22.24 20.65
N GLU A 163 -13.09 -22.51 20.65
CA GLU A 163 -13.70 -23.76 20.16
C GLU A 163 -13.49 -24.05 18.66
N LYS A 164 -13.18 -23.01 17.86
CA LYS A 164 -13.04 -23.10 16.41
C LYS A 164 -11.61 -22.84 15.93
N LEU A 165 -10.68 -22.62 16.87
CA LEU A 165 -9.30 -22.34 16.54
C LEU A 165 -8.60 -23.67 16.22
N PRO A 166 -7.97 -23.81 15.03
CA PRO A 166 -7.07 -24.94 14.81
C PRO A 166 -5.85 -24.83 15.75
N PRO A 167 -5.01 -25.88 15.85
CA PRO A 167 -3.74 -25.80 16.57
C PRO A 167 -2.94 -24.55 16.18
N VAL A 168 -2.30 -23.87 17.13
CA VAL A 168 -1.64 -22.57 16.85
C VAL A 168 -0.54 -22.70 15.78
N GLN A 169 0.17 -23.83 15.76
CA GLN A 169 1.14 -24.19 14.72
C GLN A 169 0.57 -24.21 13.28
N ASP A 170 -0.75 -24.37 13.12
CA ASP A 170 -1.42 -24.33 11.82
C ASP A 170 -1.72 -22.91 11.36
N ILE A 171 -1.60 -21.93 12.27
CA ILE A 171 -1.88 -20.51 12.06
C ILE A 171 -0.56 -19.71 11.98
N ILE A 172 0.51 -20.19 12.61
CA ILE A 172 1.82 -19.53 12.63
C ILE A 172 2.79 -20.29 11.73
N TYR A 173 3.56 -19.53 10.94
CA TYR A 173 4.70 -20.02 10.18
C TYR A 173 6.00 -19.45 10.77
N LEU A 174 6.85 -20.32 11.30
CA LEU A 174 8.15 -19.95 11.86
C LEU A 174 9.25 -20.11 10.81
N TYR A 175 10.02 -19.06 10.56
CA TYR A 175 11.12 -19.06 9.60
C TYR A 175 12.46 -18.70 10.26
N GLY A 176 13.54 -19.36 9.82
CA GLY A 176 14.89 -19.12 10.31
C GLY A 176 15.02 -19.43 11.80
N GLU A 177 15.67 -18.54 12.55
CA GLU A 177 15.90 -18.68 13.99
C GLU A 177 14.60 -18.79 14.81
N ALA A 178 13.48 -18.30 14.28
CA ALA A 178 12.17 -18.43 14.92
C ALA A 178 11.74 -19.90 15.09
N GLN A 179 12.29 -20.84 14.31
CA GLN A 179 12.00 -22.27 14.43
C GLN A 179 12.38 -22.86 15.78
N LYS A 180 13.32 -22.23 16.52
CA LYS A 180 13.68 -22.63 17.89
C LYS A 180 12.51 -22.53 18.88
N PHE A 181 11.48 -21.75 18.55
CA PHE A 181 10.27 -21.55 19.38
C PHE A 181 9.10 -22.46 18.95
N ALA A 182 9.33 -23.45 18.07
CA ALA A 182 8.27 -24.31 17.56
C ALA A 182 7.52 -25.06 18.67
N ASP A 183 8.24 -25.58 19.68
CA ASP A 183 7.62 -26.28 20.81
C ASP A 183 6.79 -25.34 21.68
N GLU A 184 7.23 -24.09 21.88
CA GLU A 184 6.47 -23.08 22.63
C GLU A 184 5.16 -22.74 21.89
N VAL A 185 5.23 -22.54 20.57
CA VAL A 185 4.07 -22.28 19.73
C VAL A 185 3.10 -23.47 19.73
N ALA A 186 3.61 -24.70 19.64
CA ALA A 186 2.79 -25.91 19.66
C ALA A 186 2.03 -26.09 20.99
N ASN A 187 2.63 -25.65 22.10
CA ASN A 187 2.04 -25.74 23.43
C ASN A 187 1.13 -24.56 23.80
N LYS A 188 1.04 -23.53 22.95
CA LYS A 188 0.24 -22.33 23.23
C LYS A 188 -1.25 -22.66 23.21
N SER A 189 -1.97 -22.29 24.28
CA SER A 189 -3.40 -22.56 24.34
C SER A 189 -4.18 -21.65 23.37
N PRO A 190 -5.36 -22.09 22.88
CA PRO A 190 -6.23 -21.24 22.08
C PRO A 190 -6.63 -19.94 22.79
N TYR A 191 -6.73 -19.95 24.12
CA TYR A 191 -7.08 -18.76 24.91
C TYR A 191 -5.95 -17.74 24.92
N ASP A 192 -4.70 -18.19 25.10
CA ASP A 192 -3.53 -17.31 25.06
C ASP A 192 -3.35 -16.68 23.67
N PHE A 193 -3.57 -17.47 22.62
CA PHE A 193 -3.57 -16.94 21.25
C PHE A 193 -4.66 -15.88 21.05
N ILE A 194 -5.87 -16.13 21.56
CA ILE A 194 -6.97 -15.16 21.44
C ILE A 194 -6.64 -13.88 22.21
N ASP A 195 -6.07 -13.96 23.41
CA ASP A 195 -5.73 -12.78 24.18
C ASP A 195 -4.73 -11.87 23.43
N ASP A 196 -3.75 -12.46 22.75
CA ASP A 196 -2.75 -11.71 21.97
C ASP A 196 -3.32 -11.05 20.71
N TYR A 197 -4.16 -11.78 19.95
CA TYR A 197 -4.58 -11.35 18.61
C TYR A 197 -6.00 -10.75 18.56
N SER A 198 -6.87 -10.99 19.54
CA SER A 198 -8.24 -10.47 19.51
C SER A 198 -8.37 -9.00 19.90
N ARG A 199 -7.29 -8.34 20.33
CA ARG A 199 -7.30 -6.92 20.72
C ARG A 199 -7.42 -5.97 19.54
N HIS A 200 -7.13 -6.46 18.33
CA HIS A 200 -7.07 -5.65 17.12
C HIS A 200 -8.14 -6.05 16.11
N ARG A 201 -8.37 -5.18 15.13
CA ARG A 201 -9.08 -5.52 13.90
C ARG A 201 -8.04 -5.67 12.79
N TYR A 202 -8.30 -6.56 11.85
CA TYR A 202 -7.40 -6.85 10.74
C TYR A 202 -8.06 -6.49 9.41
N ALA A 203 -7.24 -5.98 8.47
CA ALA A 203 -7.64 -5.70 7.10
C ALA A 203 -6.58 -6.21 6.12
N SER A 204 -6.96 -6.44 4.87
CA SER A 204 -5.99 -6.83 3.83
C SER A 204 -4.99 -5.70 3.59
N GLY A 205 -3.72 -6.00 3.44
CA GLY A 205 -2.73 -5.02 2.98
C GLY A 205 -2.94 -4.63 1.52
N SER A 206 -2.09 -3.73 1.01
CA SER A 206 -2.13 -3.35 -0.39
C SER A 206 -1.65 -4.49 -1.28
N LEU A 207 -2.19 -4.57 -2.50
CA LEU A 207 -1.73 -5.48 -3.53
C LEU A 207 -0.24 -5.28 -3.84
N LEU A 208 0.27 -4.05 -3.72
CA LEU A 208 1.70 -3.75 -3.90
C LEU A 208 2.61 -4.41 -2.86
N GLU A 209 2.04 -4.91 -1.76
CA GLU A 209 2.78 -5.63 -0.70
C GLU A 209 2.77 -7.15 -0.93
N LEU A 210 2.10 -7.63 -1.98
CA LEU A 210 2.26 -9.01 -2.43
C LEU A 210 3.67 -9.23 -2.96
N ASN A 211 4.32 -10.27 -2.48
CA ASN A 211 5.62 -10.71 -2.98
C ASN A 211 5.73 -12.23 -2.93
N GLU A 212 6.73 -12.76 -3.61
CA GLU A 212 7.08 -14.17 -3.54
C GLU A 212 8.31 -14.35 -2.67
N LYS A 213 8.24 -15.31 -1.76
CA LYS A 213 9.38 -15.75 -0.94
C LYS A 213 9.43 -17.26 -0.92
N ASP A 214 10.57 -17.83 -1.33
CA ASP A 214 10.82 -19.27 -1.36
C ASP A 214 9.69 -20.06 -2.07
N GLY A 215 9.20 -19.53 -3.20
CA GLY A 215 8.11 -20.11 -3.99
C GLY A 215 6.72 -20.00 -3.36
N ARG A 216 6.56 -19.18 -2.31
CA ARG A 216 5.29 -18.96 -1.60
C ARG A 216 4.85 -17.52 -1.72
N LEU A 217 3.54 -17.32 -1.84
CA LEU A 217 2.96 -15.99 -1.80
C LEU A 217 3.03 -15.44 -0.37
N MET A 218 3.58 -14.24 -0.23
CA MET A 218 3.51 -13.43 0.98
C MET A 218 2.67 -12.19 0.75
N SER A 219 2.08 -11.70 1.84
CA SER A 219 1.32 -10.46 1.89
C SER A 219 1.52 -9.81 3.25
N ILE A 220 1.02 -8.59 3.39
CA ILE A 220 0.85 -7.93 4.68
C ILE A 220 -0.64 -7.91 5.03
N MET A 221 -0.94 -8.07 6.31
CA MET A 221 -2.24 -7.82 6.92
C MET A 221 -2.10 -6.58 7.80
N TYR A 222 -2.94 -5.57 7.60
CA TYR A 222 -2.90 -4.36 8.43
C TYR A 222 -3.54 -4.63 9.79
N VAL A 223 -2.88 -4.14 10.83
CA VAL A 223 -3.39 -4.14 12.20
C VAL A 223 -4.06 -2.80 12.44
N MET A 224 -5.35 -2.84 12.75
CA MET A 224 -6.22 -1.68 12.90
C MET A 224 -6.67 -1.56 14.37
N ASP A 225 -6.63 -0.36 14.90
CA ASP A 225 -7.21 -0.02 16.19
C ASP A 225 -8.74 -0.20 16.13
N LYS A 226 -9.31 -0.90 17.11
CA LYS A 226 -10.75 -1.22 17.14
C LYS A 226 -11.65 -0.01 17.37
N ASN A 227 -11.15 1.03 18.05
CA ASN A 227 -11.95 2.17 18.47
C ASN A 227 -12.05 3.20 17.35
N ASN A 228 -10.92 3.52 16.71
CA ASN A 228 -10.85 4.58 15.70
C ASN A 228 -10.65 4.07 14.27
N GLY A 229 -10.42 2.77 14.07
CA GLY A 229 -10.23 2.17 12.74
C GLY A 229 -8.94 2.58 12.06
N LYS A 230 -7.99 3.21 12.76
CA LYS A 230 -6.69 3.60 12.19
C LYS A 230 -5.73 2.42 12.15
N ARG A 231 -4.88 2.39 11.12
CA ARG A 231 -3.76 1.46 11.05
C ARG A 231 -2.76 1.80 12.15
N ILE A 232 -2.40 0.80 12.95
CA ILE A 232 -1.42 0.91 14.06
C ILE A 232 -0.24 -0.05 13.89
N GLY A 233 -0.29 -0.92 12.87
CA GLY A 233 0.79 -1.84 12.58
C GLY A 233 0.52 -2.71 11.37
N GLU A 234 1.41 -3.65 11.17
CA GLU A 234 1.44 -4.58 10.06
C GLU A 234 1.78 -5.97 10.57
N MET A 235 1.24 -6.98 9.92
CA MET A 235 1.51 -8.37 10.23
C MET A 235 1.82 -9.10 8.94
N PRO A 236 3.07 -9.53 8.72
CA PRO A 236 3.40 -10.31 7.54
C PRO A 236 2.70 -11.67 7.62
N ILE A 237 2.21 -12.13 6.48
CA ILE A 237 1.52 -13.40 6.33
C ILE A 237 2.06 -14.14 5.10
N ILE A 238 2.04 -15.46 5.16
CA ILE A 238 2.53 -16.34 4.09
C ILE A 238 1.51 -17.43 3.79
N TYR A 239 1.36 -17.78 2.52
CA TYR A 239 0.54 -18.90 2.10
C TYR A 239 1.40 -20.18 2.05
N ASP A 240 1.11 -21.12 2.94
CA ASP A 240 1.88 -22.35 3.09
C ASP A 240 0.94 -23.53 3.43
N ALA A 241 1.17 -24.67 2.80
CA ALA A 241 0.36 -25.89 2.98
C ALA A 241 -1.16 -25.66 2.82
N GLY A 242 -1.54 -24.90 1.79
CA GLY A 242 -2.94 -24.66 1.43
C GLY A 242 -3.69 -23.65 2.31
N ARG A 243 -2.98 -22.87 3.14
CA ARG A 243 -3.60 -21.88 4.03
C ARG A 243 -2.68 -20.68 4.28
N TRP A 244 -3.29 -19.55 4.60
CA TRP A 244 -2.57 -18.39 5.11
C TRP A 244 -2.15 -18.60 6.57
N LYS A 245 -0.93 -18.15 6.90
CA LYS A 245 -0.32 -18.21 8.22
C LYS A 245 0.33 -16.88 8.57
N ILE A 246 0.37 -16.53 9.85
CA ILE A 246 1.16 -15.42 10.39
C ILE A 246 2.63 -15.79 10.24
N TYR A 247 3.37 -14.98 9.49
CA TYR A 247 4.78 -15.21 9.24
C TYR A 247 5.62 -14.59 10.37
N ILE A 248 6.39 -15.40 11.08
CA ILE A 248 7.30 -14.94 12.12
C ILE A 248 8.71 -15.33 11.71
N ALA A 249 9.56 -14.32 11.57
CA ALA A 249 10.99 -14.49 11.37
C ALA A 249 11.74 -13.62 12.36
N LEU A 250 12.79 -14.20 12.93
CA LEU A 250 13.78 -13.46 13.68
C LEU A 250 14.99 -13.32 12.76
N SER A 251 15.42 -12.08 12.53
CA SER A 251 16.75 -11.84 11.98
C SER A 251 17.76 -12.31 13.03
N GLY A 252 18.57 -13.31 12.68
CA GLY A 252 19.81 -13.53 13.41
C GLY A 252 20.65 -12.26 13.29
N GLU A 253 21.22 -11.81 14.40
CA GLU A 253 22.25 -10.76 14.39
C GLU A 253 23.39 -11.08 13.41
#